data_AF-A0A060X640-F1
#
_entry.id   AF-A0A060X640-F1
#
_cell.length_a   1.000
_cell.length_b   1.000
_cell.length_c   1.000
_cell.angle_alpha   90.00
_cell.angle_beta   90.00
_cell.angle_gamma   90.00
#
_symmetry.space_group_name_H-M   'P 1'
#
loop_
_entity.id
_entity.type
_entity.pdbx_description
1 polymer ?
#
loop_
_entity_poly.entity_id
_entity_poly.type
_entity_poly.pdbx_seq_one_letter_code
_entity_poly.pdbx_strand_id
1 'polypeptide(L)'
;MWRDYHNESSLNAHLHSIMCCADERDRVQKKTFMKWVNKHLIKVRKHITDLYEDLRDGHNLISLLEVLSGVTLPREKGRMRFHRLQNVQIALDFLKQRQVKLVNIRNDDITDGNPKLTLGLIWTIILHFQVCAALCVLVLCCALPPCSVHCFVLCFWVVYMARWLLPVDLWPGPPHKRCLTSRVFTWFNKGSMKMNQ
;
A
#
# COMPACT_ATOMS: atom_id res chain seq x y z
N MET A 1 44.02 7.65 -25.57
CA MET A 1 43.28 8.04 -24.34
C MET A 1 41.99 8.71 -24.80
N TRP A 2 40.82 8.41 -24.23
CA TRP A 2 39.46 8.84 -24.65
C TRP A 2 38.60 7.84 -25.47
N ARG A 3 38.59 6.54 -25.12
CA ARG A 3 37.55 5.61 -25.64
C ARG A 3 36.46 5.25 -24.61
N ASP A 4 36.52 5.76 -23.39
CA ASP A 4 35.66 5.31 -22.29
C ASP A 4 34.55 6.30 -21.86
N TYR A 5 34.61 7.57 -22.27
CA TYR A 5 33.65 8.60 -21.82
C TYR A 5 32.25 8.48 -22.44
N HIS A 6 32.13 7.85 -23.62
CA HIS A 6 30.86 7.72 -24.33
C HIS A 6 29.93 6.67 -23.70
N ASN A 7 30.52 5.69 -23.00
CA ASN A 7 29.79 4.62 -22.33
C ASN A 7 29.19 5.10 -20.99
N GLU A 8 29.90 5.95 -20.26
CA GLU A 8 29.46 6.55 -18.99
C GLU A 8 28.21 7.42 -19.16
N SER A 9 28.15 8.23 -20.22
CA SER A 9 26.99 9.12 -20.48
C SER A 9 25.71 8.33 -20.83
N SER A 10 25.86 7.21 -21.56
CA SER A 10 24.75 6.29 -21.87
C SER A 10 24.29 5.51 -20.64
N LEU A 11 25.24 5.05 -19.81
CA LEU A 11 24.94 4.38 -18.53
C LEU A 11 24.23 5.34 -17.57
N ASN A 12 24.69 6.60 -17.48
CA ASN A 12 24.07 7.63 -16.64
C ASN A 12 22.66 8.01 -17.12
N ALA A 13 22.42 8.08 -18.42
CA ALA A 13 21.08 8.29 -18.97
C ALA A 13 20.14 7.10 -18.70
N HIS A 14 20.67 5.87 -18.77
CA HIS A 14 19.92 4.66 -18.43
C HIS A 14 19.59 4.59 -16.94
N LEU A 15 20.57 4.86 -16.07
CA LEU A 15 20.40 4.93 -14.62
C LEU A 15 19.40 6.04 -14.23
N HIS A 16 19.47 7.21 -14.85
CA HIS A 16 18.52 8.30 -14.64
C HIS A 16 17.09 7.93 -15.08
N SER A 17 16.95 7.21 -16.21
CA SER A 17 15.65 6.72 -16.68
C SER A 17 15.06 5.64 -15.77
N ILE A 18 15.89 4.71 -15.28
CA ILE A 18 15.49 3.68 -14.31
C ILE A 18 15.05 4.33 -12.99
N MET A 19 15.84 5.29 -12.48
CA MET A 19 15.57 5.99 -11.24
C MET A 19 14.27 6.79 -11.32
N CYS A 20 14.06 7.54 -12.41
CA CYS A 20 12.83 8.29 -12.64
C CYS A 20 11.59 7.38 -12.75
N CYS A 21 11.74 6.19 -13.35
CA CYS A 21 10.69 5.18 -13.36
C CYS A 21 10.46 4.56 -11.97
N ALA A 22 11.47 4.38 -11.13
CA ALA A 22 11.26 3.92 -9.75
C ALA A 22 10.49 4.97 -8.94
N ASP A 23 10.91 6.23 -9.03
CA ASP A 23 10.28 7.34 -8.31
C ASP A 23 8.80 7.53 -8.68
N GLU A 24 8.46 7.45 -9.97
CA GLU A 24 7.05 7.59 -10.38
C GLU A 24 6.20 6.41 -9.89
N ARG A 25 6.77 5.20 -9.84
CA ARG A 25 6.08 4.02 -9.29
C ARG A 25 5.82 4.17 -7.79
N ASP A 26 6.82 4.61 -7.04
CA ASP A 26 6.71 4.83 -5.60
C ASP A 26 5.72 5.96 -5.29
N ARG A 27 5.71 7.02 -6.11
CA ARG A 27 4.76 8.13 -5.99
C ARG A 27 3.31 7.67 -6.24
N VAL A 28 3.09 6.86 -7.27
CA VAL A 28 1.77 6.30 -7.58
C VAL A 28 1.30 5.34 -6.48
N GLN A 29 2.21 4.51 -5.95
CA GLN A 29 1.92 3.60 -4.85
C GLN A 29 1.52 4.37 -3.57
N LYS A 30 2.33 5.33 -3.14
CA LYS A 30 2.04 6.20 -1.98
C LYS A 30 0.67 6.86 -2.13
N LYS A 31 0.37 7.43 -3.30
CA LYS A 31 -0.91 8.08 -3.58
C LYS A 31 -2.08 7.11 -3.52
N THR A 32 -1.89 5.87 -3.98
CA THR A 32 -2.91 4.83 -3.96
C THR A 32 -3.21 4.39 -2.52
N PHE A 33 -2.18 4.13 -1.73
CA PHE A 33 -2.34 3.76 -0.32
C PHE A 33 -2.95 4.89 0.49
N MET A 34 -2.52 6.13 0.28
CA MET A 34 -3.11 7.31 0.93
C MET A 34 -4.60 7.45 0.62
N LYS A 35 -5.00 7.32 -0.66
CA LYS A 35 -6.42 7.34 -1.04
C LYS A 35 -7.21 6.22 -0.37
N TRP A 36 -6.64 5.02 -0.31
CA TRP A 36 -7.27 3.88 0.35
C TRP A 36 -7.46 4.14 1.85
N VAL A 37 -6.43 4.62 2.55
CA VAL A 37 -6.52 4.97 3.97
C VAL A 37 -7.57 6.06 4.20
N ASN A 38 -7.58 7.13 3.39
CA ASN A 38 -8.55 8.22 3.50
C ASN A 38 -10.00 7.77 3.25
N LYS A 39 -10.22 6.80 2.36
CA LYS A 39 -11.54 6.19 2.14
C LYS A 39 -12.12 5.58 3.42
N HIS A 40 -11.26 5.06 4.30
CA HIS A 40 -11.68 4.49 5.59
C HIS A 40 -11.72 5.55 6.69
N LEU A 41 -10.70 6.41 6.80
CA LEU A 41 -10.62 7.43 7.84
C LEU A 41 -11.73 8.49 7.77
N ILE A 42 -12.26 8.79 6.58
CA ILE A 42 -13.37 9.75 6.45
C ILE A 42 -14.62 9.31 7.22
N LYS A 43 -14.82 7.99 7.43
CA LYS A 43 -15.94 7.45 8.21
C LYS A 43 -15.90 7.86 9.68
N VAL A 44 -14.71 8.18 10.19
CA VAL A 44 -14.48 8.70 11.55
C VAL A 44 -14.02 10.16 11.53
N ARG A 45 -14.30 10.88 10.43
CA ARG A 45 -13.97 12.30 10.22
C ARG A 45 -12.46 12.61 10.36
N LYS A 46 -11.61 11.66 9.97
CA LYS A 46 -10.15 11.81 9.92
C LYS A 46 -9.65 11.82 8.47
N HIS A 47 -8.50 12.43 8.25
CA HIS A 47 -7.86 12.53 6.95
C HIS A 47 -6.34 12.64 7.12
N ILE A 48 -5.59 12.02 6.21
CA ILE A 48 -4.13 12.13 6.11
C ILE A 48 -3.73 12.80 4.79
N THR A 49 -2.72 13.66 4.86
CA THR A 49 -2.11 14.36 3.71
C THR A 49 -0.75 13.76 3.36
N ASP A 50 -0.01 13.25 4.34
CA ASP A 50 1.21 12.48 4.12
C ASP A 50 1.22 11.18 4.92
N LEU A 51 1.27 10.05 4.21
CA LEU A 51 1.33 8.72 4.79
C LEU A 51 2.50 8.51 5.76
N TYR A 52 3.65 9.16 5.53
CA TYR A 52 4.87 8.94 6.31
C TYR A 52 4.93 9.80 7.56
N GLU A 53 4.20 10.91 7.60
CA GLU A 53 4.15 11.82 8.75
C GLU A 53 2.92 11.55 9.61
N ASP A 54 1.74 11.44 8.99
CA ASP A 54 0.46 11.41 9.71
C ASP A 54 0.18 10.06 10.40
N LEU A 55 1.00 9.04 10.16
CA LEU A 55 0.89 7.74 10.82
C LEU A 55 1.82 7.59 12.04
N ARG A 56 2.77 8.52 12.23
CA ARG A 56 3.86 8.41 13.21
C ARG A 56 3.38 8.48 14.66
N ASP A 57 2.24 9.11 14.91
CA ASP A 57 1.65 9.21 16.25
C ASP A 57 0.86 7.96 16.65
N GLY A 58 0.60 7.06 15.70
CA GLY A 58 -0.20 5.84 15.87
C GLY A 58 -1.72 6.07 15.93
N HIS A 59 -2.21 7.29 16.10
CA HIS A 59 -3.64 7.54 16.29
C HIS A 59 -4.46 7.24 15.03
N ASN A 60 -3.92 7.57 13.85
CA ASN A 60 -4.54 7.28 12.56
C ASN A 60 -4.49 5.79 12.22
N LEU A 61 -3.41 5.09 12.59
CA LEU A 61 -3.32 3.64 12.48
C LEU A 61 -4.37 2.93 13.33
N ILE A 62 -4.51 3.32 14.59
CA ILE A 62 -5.54 2.76 15.48
C ILE A 62 -6.93 3.03 14.90
N SER A 63 -7.23 4.26 14.48
CA SER A 63 -8.54 4.59 13.87
C SER A 63 -8.83 3.80 12.61
N LEU A 64 -7.82 3.59 11.76
CA LEU A 64 -7.96 2.76 10.57
C LEU A 64 -8.33 1.32 10.95
N LEU A 65 -7.62 0.73 11.91
CA LEU A 65 -7.89 -0.64 12.38
C LEU A 65 -9.27 -0.78 13.04
N GLU A 66 -9.72 0.22 13.81
CA GLU A 66 -11.07 0.26 14.37
C GLU A 66 -12.13 0.27 13.26
N VAL A 67 -11.96 1.10 12.23
CA VAL A 67 -12.89 1.18 11.10
C VAL A 67 -12.91 -0.11 10.28
N LEU A 68 -11.76 -0.76 10.10
CA LEU A 68 -11.64 -1.99 9.32
C LEU A 68 -12.20 -3.21 10.05
N SER A 69 -11.98 -3.28 11.36
CA SER A 69 -12.34 -4.45 12.18
C SER A 69 -13.66 -4.32 12.92
N GLY A 70 -14.17 -3.11 13.08
CA GLY A 70 -15.34 -2.81 13.92
C GLY A 70 -15.08 -2.90 15.43
N VAL A 71 -13.83 -3.13 15.86
CA VAL A 71 -13.44 -3.29 17.27
C VAL A 71 -12.76 -2.01 17.76
N THR A 72 -13.15 -1.53 18.94
CA THR A 72 -12.53 -0.36 19.58
C THR A 72 -11.20 -0.74 20.23
N LEU A 73 -10.19 0.11 20.05
CA LEU A 73 -8.82 -0.13 20.53
C LEU A 73 -8.43 0.88 21.61
N PRO A 74 -7.56 0.49 22.58
CA PRO A 74 -7.05 1.43 23.57
C PRO A 74 -6.16 2.50 22.90
N ARG A 75 -6.07 3.68 23.53
CA ARG A 75 -5.27 4.81 23.04
C ARG A 75 -4.56 5.48 24.20
N GLU A 76 -3.25 5.57 24.08
CA GLU A 76 -2.45 6.36 25.02
C GLU A 76 -2.57 7.84 24.70
N LYS A 77 -2.82 8.63 25.75
CA LYS A 77 -2.92 10.09 25.66
C LYS A 77 -1.58 10.71 26.00
N GLY A 78 -1.04 11.52 25.10
CA GLY A 78 0.18 12.27 25.36
C GLY A 78 0.91 12.64 24.08
N ARG A 79 1.83 13.60 24.17
CA ARG A 79 2.56 14.13 23.00
C ARG A 79 4.00 13.66 22.89
N MET A 80 4.56 13.12 23.98
CA MET A 80 5.94 12.60 24.01
C MET A 80 6.11 11.38 23.11
N ARG A 81 7.35 11.14 22.66
CA ARG A 81 7.72 9.99 21.82
C ARG A 81 7.29 8.65 22.41
N PHE A 82 7.37 8.50 23.74
CA PHE A 82 6.90 7.30 24.45
C PHE A 82 5.43 6.97 24.15
N HIS A 83 4.53 7.96 24.20
CA HIS A 83 3.10 7.76 23.90
C HIS A 83 2.87 7.38 22.43
N ARG A 84 3.66 7.96 21.50
CA ARG A 84 3.59 7.62 20.07
C ARG A 84 4.00 6.16 19.83
N LEU A 85 5.15 5.77 20.39
CA LEU A 85 5.65 4.39 20.34
C LEU A 85 4.61 3.41 20.88
N GLN A 86 3.95 3.75 21.99
CA GLN A 86 2.92 2.91 22.60
C GLN A 86 1.65 2.82 21.75
N ASN A 87 1.18 3.93 21.17
CA ASN A 87 0.04 3.92 20.25
C ASN A 87 0.31 3.07 19.00
N VAL A 88 1.51 3.19 18.42
CA VAL A 88 1.92 2.33 17.30
C VAL A 88 2.00 0.87 17.75
N GLN A 89 2.55 0.60 18.94
CA GLN A 89 2.65 -0.76 19.49
C GLN A 89 1.28 -1.42 19.62
N ILE A 90 0.28 -0.69 20.15
CA ILE A 90 -1.11 -1.17 20.25
C ILE A 90 -1.64 -1.61 18.87
N ALA A 91 -1.41 -0.80 17.83
CA ALA A 91 -1.83 -1.13 16.47
C ALA A 91 -1.12 -2.39 15.93
N LEU A 92 0.20 -2.52 16.16
CA LEU A 92 0.97 -3.69 15.72
C LEU A 92 0.56 -4.96 16.47
N ASP A 93 0.32 -4.88 17.77
CA ASP A 93 -0.07 -6.04 18.58
C ASP A 93 -1.49 -6.51 18.23
N PHE A 94 -2.40 -5.59 17.91
CA PHE A 94 -3.71 -5.96 17.37
C PHE A 94 -3.61 -6.77 16.07
N LEU A 95 -2.71 -6.39 15.17
CA LEU A 95 -2.44 -7.13 13.94
C LEU A 95 -1.87 -8.52 14.24
N LYS A 96 -0.91 -8.63 15.17
CA LYS A 96 -0.35 -9.93 15.60
C LYS A 96 -1.41 -10.85 16.21
N GLN A 97 -2.30 -10.30 17.05
CA GLN A 97 -3.42 -11.04 17.63
C GLN A 97 -4.36 -11.62 16.57
N ARG A 98 -4.49 -10.96 15.41
CA ARG A 98 -5.23 -11.44 14.24
C ARG A 98 -4.39 -12.29 13.28
N GLN A 99 -3.28 -12.84 13.76
CA GLN A 99 -2.35 -13.72 13.02
C GLN A 99 -1.70 -13.07 11.80
N VAL A 100 -1.58 -11.73 11.79
CA VAL A 100 -0.85 -11.00 10.75
C VAL A 100 0.65 -11.12 11.00
N LYS A 101 1.39 -11.60 10.01
CA LYS A 101 2.86 -11.70 10.08
C LYS A 101 3.50 -10.36 9.75
N LEU A 102 3.90 -9.63 10.79
CA LEU A 102 4.69 -8.41 10.68
C LEU A 102 6.19 -8.75 10.67
N VAL A 103 6.75 -9.01 9.49
CA VAL A 103 8.17 -9.32 9.36
C VAL A 103 8.98 -8.03 9.37
N ASN A 104 9.87 -7.90 10.36
CA ASN A 104 10.84 -6.80 10.45
C ASN A 104 10.21 -5.39 10.47
N ILE A 105 9.04 -5.25 11.11
CA ILE A 105 8.41 -3.95 11.37
C ILE A 105 8.32 -3.75 12.88
N ARG A 106 8.98 -2.72 13.39
CA ARG A 106 8.92 -2.32 14.80
C ARG A 106 8.14 -1.02 14.96
N ASN A 107 7.80 -0.67 16.20
CA ASN A 107 7.05 0.54 16.51
C ASN A 107 7.88 1.84 16.32
N ASP A 108 9.18 1.78 16.57
CA ASP A 108 10.13 2.87 16.33
C ASP A 108 10.27 3.19 14.84
N ASP A 109 10.31 2.18 13.97
CA ASP A 109 10.38 2.38 12.52
C ASP A 109 9.24 3.25 11.98
N ILE A 110 8.03 3.02 12.49
CA ILE A 110 6.83 3.76 12.09
C ILE A 110 6.80 5.14 12.77
N THR A 111 7.19 5.22 14.04
CA THR A 111 7.24 6.50 14.78
C THR A 111 8.27 7.45 14.19
N ASP A 112 9.37 6.92 13.66
CA ASP A 112 10.43 7.69 13.02
C ASP A 112 10.11 8.00 11.54
N GLY A 113 9.04 7.41 10.98
CA GLY A 113 8.51 7.74 9.66
C GLY A 113 9.25 7.04 8.51
N ASN A 114 9.81 5.85 8.73
CA ASN A 114 10.53 5.10 7.69
C ASN A 114 9.58 4.80 6.50
N PRO A 115 9.80 5.36 5.30
CA PRO A 115 8.88 5.24 4.19
C PRO A 115 8.64 3.79 3.76
N LYS A 116 9.71 2.99 3.67
CA LYS A 116 9.66 1.60 3.20
C LYS A 116 8.86 0.72 4.16
N LEU A 117 9.12 0.86 5.46
CA LEU A 117 8.44 0.07 6.49
C LEU A 117 6.99 0.53 6.70
N THR A 118 6.72 1.83 6.57
CA THR A 118 5.36 2.39 6.62
C THR A 118 4.51 1.89 5.45
N LEU A 119 5.04 1.91 4.22
CA LEU A 119 4.37 1.31 3.06
C LEU A 119 4.14 -0.20 3.26
N GLY A 120 5.14 -0.92 3.76
CA GLY A 120 5.03 -2.36 4.06
C GLY A 120 3.94 -2.67 5.09
N LEU A 121 3.80 -1.83 6.13
CA LEU A 121 2.75 -1.96 7.13
C LEU A 121 1.36 -1.75 6.51
N ILE A 122 1.16 -0.66 5.77
CA ILE A 122 -0.13 -0.36 5.14
C ILE A 122 -0.49 -1.42 4.11
N TRP A 123 0.47 -1.89 3.31
CA TRP A 123 0.30 -3.02 2.40
C TRP A 123 -0.18 -4.26 3.14
N THR A 124 0.47 -4.61 4.25
CA THR A 124 0.09 -5.76 5.08
C THR A 124 -1.35 -5.64 5.59
N ILE A 125 -1.76 -4.45 6.04
CA ILE A 125 -3.13 -4.17 6.50
C ILE A 125 -4.12 -4.32 5.34
N ILE A 126 -3.83 -3.73 4.17
CA ILE A 126 -4.69 -3.85 2.98
C ILE A 126 -4.87 -5.32 2.61
N LEU A 127 -3.77 -6.07 2.51
CA LEU A 127 -3.79 -7.47 2.13
C LEU A 127 -4.64 -8.29 3.10
N HIS A 128 -4.45 -8.12 4.41
CA HIS A 128 -5.21 -8.87 5.41
C HIS A 128 -6.71 -8.59 5.34
N PHE A 129 -7.13 -7.32 5.35
CA PHE A 129 -8.54 -6.97 5.42
C PHE A 129 -9.27 -7.08 4.07
N GLN A 130 -8.60 -6.88 2.92
CA GLN A 130 -9.23 -7.04 1.61
C GLN A 130 -9.24 -8.48 1.12
N VAL A 131 -8.17 -9.26 1.36
CA VAL A 131 -8.14 -10.67 0.96
C VAL A 131 -9.00 -11.52 1.89
N CYS A 132 -9.04 -11.23 3.20
CA CYS A 132 -9.96 -11.93 4.10
C CYS A 132 -11.42 -11.64 3.76
N ALA A 133 -11.76 -10.42 3.35
CA ALA A 133 -13.09 -10.10 2.82
C ALA A 133 -13.38 -10.82 1.50
N ALA A 134 -12.41 -10.86 0.57
CA ALA A 134 -12.56 -11.57 -0.70
C ALA A 134 -12.71 -13.09 -0.51
N LEU A 135 -11.94 -13.70 0.40
CA LEU A 135 -12.08 -15.11 0.77
C LEU A 135 -13.43 -15.39 1.43
N CYS A 136 -13.91 -14.49 2.28
CA CYS A 136 -15.24 -14.63 2.90
C CYS A 136 -16.36 -14.54 1.85
N VAL A 137 -16.25 -13.61 0.89
CA VAL A 137 -17.17 -13.51 -0.26
C VAL A 137 -17.06 -14.73 -1.16
N LEU A 138 -15.88 -15.29 -1.41
CA LEU A 138 -15.74 -16.54 -2.19
C LEU A 138 -16.42 -17.72 -1.50
N VAL A 139 -16.28 -17.87 -0.18
CA VAL A 139 -16.96 -18.94 0.60
C VAL A 139 -18.49 -18.76 0.59
N LEU A 140 -18.99 -17.52 0.70
CA LEU A 140 -20.42 -17.21 0.57
C LEU A 140 -20.94 -17.30 -0.88
N CYS A 141 -20.13 -16.95 -1.88
CA CYS A 141 -20.47 -17.05 -3.30
C CYS A 141 -20.37 -18.48 -3.83
N CYS A 142 -19.64 -19.40 -3.18
CA CYS A 142 -19.76 -20.83 -3.50
C CYS A 142 -21.15 -21.40 -3.15
N ALA A 143 -21.98 -20.66 -2.41
CA ALA A 143 -23.37 -21.02 -2.11
C ALA A 143 -24.41 -20.33 -3.01
N LEU A 144 -24.03 -19.45 -3.95
CA LEU A 144 -24.94 -18.76 -4.87
C LEU A 144 -24.34 -18.67 -6.29
N PRO A 145 -25.13 -18.85 -7.37
CA PRO A 145 -24.62 -18.84 -8.74
C PRO A 145 -23.91 -17.52 -9.11
N PRO A 146 -22.95 -17.54 -10.06
CA PRO A 146 -21.93 -16.51 -10.21
C PRO A 146 -22.52 -15.19 -10.73
N CYS A 147 -22.77 -14.25 -9.82
CA CYS A 147 -23.29 -12.92 -10.15
C CYS A 147 -22.34 -11.81 -9.68
N SER A 148 -21.31 -11.49 -10.47
CA SER A 148 -20.84 -10.12 -10.77
C SER A 148 -19.34 -10.02 -11.09
N VAL A 149 -19.06 -9.27 -12.16
CA VAL A 149 -17.73 -8.82 -12.65
C VAL A 149 -16.86 -8.10 -11.60
N HIS A 150 -17.43 -7.69 -10.47
CA HIS A 150 -16.71 -7.05 -9.37
C HIS A 150 -15.74 -8.02 -8.67
N CYS A 151 -16.03 -9.32 -8.67
CA CYS A 151 -15.17 -10.35 -8.07
C CYS A 151 -13.88 -10.57 -8.89
N PHE A 152 -13.92 -10.35 -10.20
CA PHE A 152 -12.76 -10.48 -11.10
C PHE A 152 -11.73 -9.35 -10.92
N VAL A 153 -12.19 -8.12 -10.67
CA VAL A 153 -11.28 -6.96 -10.56
C VAL A 153 -10.42 -7.03 -9.30
N LEU A 154 -10.96 -7.51 -8.18
CA LEU A 154 -10.21 -7.74 -6.94
C LEU A 154 -9.13 -8.82 -7.11
N CYS A 155 -9.44 -9.90 -7.84
CA CYS A 155 -8.49 -10.98 -8.11
C CYS A 155 -7.35 -10.52 -9.04
N PHE A 156 -7.66 -9.73 -10.07
CA PHE A 156 -6.65 -9.10 -10.93
C PHE A 156 -5.80 -8.07 -10.18
N TRP A 157 -6.34 -7.34 -9.22
CA TRP A 157 -5.60 -6.31 -8.48
C TRP A 157 -4.51 -6.90 -7.57
N VAL A 158 -4.81 -8.01 -6.87
CA VAL A 158 -3.83 -8.71 -6.02
C VAL A 158 -2.68 -9.30 -6.87
N VAL A 159 -3.01 -9.90 -8.02
CA VAL A 159 -2.01 -10.49 -8.92
C VAL A 159 -1.17 -9.42 -9.63
N TYR A 160 -1.78 -8.31 -10.05
CA TYR A 160 -1.07 -7.23 -10.73
C TYR A 160 -0.18 -6.43 -9.78
N MET A 161 -0.60 -6.22 -8.52
CA MET A 161 0.27 -5.61 -7.49
C MET A 161 1.39 -6.54 -7.03
N ALA A 162 1.13 -7.85 -6.89
CA ALA A 162 2.18 -8.83 -6.58
C ALA A 162 3.26 -8.90 -7.67
N ARG A 163 2.88 -8.78 -8.94
CA ARG A 163 3.82 -8.70 -10.08
C ARG A 163 4.58 -7.36 -10.16
N TRP A 164 4.10 -6.34 -9.44
CA TRP A 164 4.68 -5.00 -9.39
C TRP A 164 5.56 -4.74 -8.16
N LEU A 165 5.48 -5.59 -7.13
CA LEU A 165 6.13 -5.44 -5.82
C LEU A 165 7.36 -6.35 -5.59
N LEU A 166 7.67 -7.26 -6.51
CA LEU A 166 8.93 -7.99 -6.47
C LEU A 166 10.08 -7.06 -6.89
N PRO A 167 11.20 -6.98 -6.13
CA PRO A 167 12.38 -6.25 -6.55
C PRO A 167 12.82 -6.74 -7.93
N VAL A 168 13.26 -5.81 -8.78
CA VAL A 168 13.70 -6.08 -10.16
C VAL A 168 14.89 -7.05 -10.19
N ASP A 169 15.55 -7.26 -9.04
CA ASP A 169 16.78 -8.03 -8.88
C ASP A 169 16.61 -9.55 -8.97
N LEU A 170 15.39 -10.09 -9.13
CA LEU A 170 15.14 -11.54 -9.22
C LEU A 170 14.74 -12.07 -10.60
N TRP A 171 14.72 -11.24 -11.66
CA TRP A 171 14.30 -11.70 -12.99
C TRP A 171 15.46 -11.62 -14.01
N PRO A 172 15.87 -12.74 -14.62
CA PRO A 172 16.81 -12.70 -15.72
C PRO A 172 16.10 -12.10 -16.94
N GLY A 173 16.55 -10.94 -17.42
CA GLY A 173 16.06 -10.34 -18.67
C GLY A 173 16.23 -11.30 -19.87
N PRO A 174 15.48 -11.12 -20.99
CA PRO A 174 15.76 -10.01 -21.90
C PRO A 174 14.51 -9.53 -22.71
N PRO A 175 14.64 -8.89 -23.89
CA PRO A 175 14.67 -7.45 -24.06
C PRO A 175 13.39 -6.92 -24.76
N HIS A 176 13.15 -5.62 -24.59
CA HIS A 176 12.32 -4.81 -25.50
C HIS A 176 10.85 -5.25 -25.65
N LYS A 177 9.93 -4.57 -24.95
CA LYS A 177 8.73 -3.93 -25.55
C LYS A 177 7.77 -3.35 -24.50
N ARG A 178 7.52 -2.05 -24.70
CA ARG A 178 6.32 -1.27 -24.38
C ARG A 178 5.81 -1.30 -22.93
N CYS A 179 6.08 -0.18 -22.26
CA CYS A 179 5.36 0.32 -21.09
C CYS A 179 3.84 0.38 -21.39
N LEU A 180 3.11 -0.68 -21.08
CA LEU A 180 1.65 -0.79 -21.17
C LEU A 180 0.98 -0.29 -19.87
N THR A 181 1.53 0.73 -19.22
CA THR A 181 1.05 1.23 -17.93
C THR A 181 0.02 2.36 -18.04
N SER A 182 -0.08 3.02 -19.21
CA SER A 182 -0.90 4.24 -19.33
C SER A 182 -2.38 4.00 -19.69
N ARG A 183 -2.75 2.85 -20.26
CA ARG A 183 -4.14 2.58 -20.71
C ARG A 183 -5.04 1.96 -19.65
N VAL A 184 -4.49 1.18 -18.71
CA VAL A 184 -5.28 0.60 -17.60
C VAL A 184 -5.61 1.66 -16.55
N PHE A 185 -4.71 2.64 -16.35
CA PHE A 185 -4.87 3.70 -15.35
C PHE A 185 -5.91 4.76 -15.73
N THR A 186 -6.06 5.07 -17.03
CA THR A 186 -7.10 6.00 -17.51
C THR A 186 -8.51 5.42 -17.38
N TRP A 187 -8.67 4.10 -17.43
CA TRP A 187 -9.95 3.44 -17.19
C TRP A 187 -10.35 3.47 -15.71
N PHE A 188 -9.40 3.26 -14.79
CA PHE A 188 -9.66 3.33 -13.34
C PHE A 188 -10.05 4.75 -12.88
N ASN A 189 -9.42 5.79 -13.44
CA ASN A 189 -9.80 7.18 -13.14
C ASN A 189 -11.13 7.60 -13.80
N LYS A 190 -11.48 7.06 -14.96
CA LYS A 190 -12.80 7.31 -15.60
C LYS A 190 -13.94 6.50 -14.97
N GLY A 191 -13.67 5.31 -14.42
CA GLY A 191 -14.68 4.44 -13.81
C GLY A 191 -15.22 4.95 -12.47
N SER A 192 -14.48 5.80 -11.76
CA SER A 192 -14.92 6.32 -10.45
C SER A 192 -15.81 7.58 -10.53
N MET A 193 -16.10 8.09 -11.72
CA MET A 193 -16.89 9.31 -11.95
C MET A 193 -18.32 9.04 -12.48
N LYS A 194 -18.74 7.77 -12.60
CA LYS A 194 -20.09 7.38 -13.08
C LYS A 194 -20.90 6.53 -12.09
N MET A 195 -20.73 6.75 -10.79
CA MET A 195 -21.52 6.08 -9.75
C MET A 195 -22.18 7.08 -8.78
N ASN A 196 -22.54 8.26 -9.27
CA ASN A 196 -23.46 9.19 -8.61
C ASN A 196 -24.37 9.82 -9.68
N GLN A 197 -25.16 8.99 -10.36
CA GLN A 197 -26.43 9.37 -10.96
C GLN A 197 -27.30 8.13 -11.12
#